data_AF-D2Z4F2-F1
#
_entry.id   AF-D2Z4F2-F1
#
_cell.length_a   1.000
_cell.length_b   1.000
_cell.length_c   1.000
_cell.angle_alpha   90.00
_cell.angle_beta   90.00
_cell.angle_gamma   90.00
#
_symmetry.space_group_name_H-M   'P 1'
#
loop_
_entity.id
_entity.type
_entity.pdbx_description
1 polymer ?
#
loop_
_entity_poly.entity_id
_entity_poly.type
_entity_poly.pdbx_seq_one_letter_code
_entity_poly.pdbx_strand_id
1 'polypeptide(L)' 'MQKVFGFIREARAELKKVTWPGKQQVWYSTLVVIFVTLLVAVYLGIVDMALTGIFSRVIG' A
#
# COMPACT_ATOMS: atom_id res chain seq x y z
N MET A 1 6.11 -34.51 21.93
CA MET A 1 5.25 -33.31 21.79
C MET A 1 5.76 -32.07 22.55
N GLN A 2 6.52 -32.18 23.65
CA GLN A 2 7.03 -31.01 24.39
C GLN A 2 8.05 -30.12 23.62
N LYS A 3 8.83 -30.69 22.69
CA LYS A 3 9.83 -29.93 21.90
C LYS A 3 9.19 -28.85 21.01
N VAL A 4 8.06 -29.13 20.37
CA VAL A 4 7.40 -28.22 19.42
C VAL A 4 6.89 -26.94 20.10
N PHE A 5 6.36 -27.06 21.32
CA PHE A 5 5.96 -25.89 22.12
C PHE A 5 7.14 -25.00 22.51
N GLY A 6 8.32 -25.59 22.74
CA GLY A 6 9.56 -24.84 22.96
C GLY A 6 10.00 -24.07 21.71
N PHE A 7 10.03 -24.75 20.55
CA PHE A 7 10.40 -24.15 19.26
C PHE A 7 9.47 -22.98 18.86
N ILE A 8 8.15 -23.10 19.05
CA ILE A 8 7.21 -22.00 18.73
C ILE A 8 7.43 -20.81 19.68
N ARG A 9 7.77 -21.06 20.95
CA ARG A 9 8.05 -20.01 21.93
C ARG A 9 9.35 -19.26 21.63
N GLU A 10 10.40 -19.96 21.22
CA GLU A 10 11.67 -19.38 20.76
C GLU A 10 11.51 -18.63 19.44
N ALA A 11 10.81 -19.21 18.46
CA ALA A 11 10.50 -18.53 17.19
C ALA A 11 9.69 -17.25 17.39
N ARG A 12 8.72 -17.25 18.32
CA ARG A 12 7.96 -16.04 18.69
C ARG A 12 8.83 -14.99 19.38
N ALA A 13 9.87 -15.41 20.10
CA ALA A 13 10.83 -14.50 20.74
C ALA A 13 11.81 -13.88 19.72
N GLU A 14 12.26 -14.63 18.72
CA GLU A 14 13.07 -14.11 17.60
C GLU A 14 12.26 -13.19 16.68
N LEU A 15 11.01 -13.54 16.36
CA LEU A 15 10.09 -12.67 15.61
C LEU A 15 9.81 -11.34 16.32
N LYS A 16 10.02 -11.28 17.65
CA LYS A 16 9.91 -10.05 18.44
C LYS A 16 11.18 -9.20 18.41
N LYS A 17 12.34 -9.80 18.06
CA LYS A 17 13.61 -9.10 17.80
C LYS A 17 13.67 -8.52 16.39
N VAL A 18 12.89 -9.08 15.45
CA VAL A 18 12.68 -8.44 14.15
C VAL A 18 12.03 -7.09 14.43
N THR A 19 12.74 -6.04 14.06
CA THR A 19 12.36 -4.63 14.17
C THR A 19 11.00 -4.39 13.53
N TRP A 20 9.94 -4.65 14.28
CA TRP A 20 8.60 -4.30 13.85
C TRP A 20 8.54 -2.78 13.85
N PRO A 21 8.32 -2.15 12.68
CA PRO A 21 8.18 -0.72 12.60
C PRO A 21 7.05 -0.29 13.55
N GLY A 22 7.32 0.74 14.35
CA GLY A 22 6.35 1.25 15.32
C GLY A 22 5.04 1.58 14.63
N LYS A 23 3.89 1.18 15.22
CA LYS A 23 2.54 1.31 14.63
C LYS A 23 2.28 2.71 14.04
N GLN A 24 2.84 3.76 14.64
CA GLN A 24 2.75 5.13 14.12
C GLN A 24 3.32 5.29 12.70
N GLN A 25 4.48 4.70 12.41
CA GLN A 25 5.14 4.85 11.11
C GLN A 25 4.33 4.18 10.00
N VAL A 26 3.68 3.06 10.31
CA VAL A 26 2.79 2.35 9.38
C VAL A 26 1.56 3.20 9.04
N TRP A 27 0.99 3.90 10.02
CA TRP A 27 -0.14 4.80 9.79
C TRP A 27 0.22 5.98 8.90
N TYR A 28 1.35 6.66 9.17
CA TYR A 28 1.81 7.76 8.32
C TYR A 28 2.09 7.32 6.89
N SER A 29 2.80 6.20 6.70
CA SER A 29 3.08 5.66 5.37
C SER A 29 1.80 5.30 4.61
N THR A 30 0.80 4.73 5.29
CA THR A 30 -0.49 4.39 4.66
C THR A 30 -1.26 5.64 4.24
N LEU A 31 -1.26 6.67 5.07
CA LEU A 31 -1.96 7.94 4.80
C LEU A 31 -1.34 8.67 3.59
N VAL A 32 -0.01 8.67 3.50
CA VAL A 32 0.72 9.23 2.34
C VAL A 32 0.38 8.45 1.07
N VAL A 33 0.39 7.12 1.12
CA VAL A 33 0.06 6.29 -0.05
C VAL A 33 -1.36 6.57 -0.54
N ILE A 34 -2.35 6.66 0.37
CA ILE A 34 -3.75 7.01 0.03
C ILE A 34 -3.80 8.37 -0.66
N PHE A 35 -3.13 9.37 -0.12
CA PHE A 35 -3.14 10.71 -0.70
C PHE A 35 -2.53 10.74 -2.11
N VAL A 36 -1.37 10.09 -2.28
CA VAL A 36 -0.68 10.03 -3.57
C VAL A 36 -1.50 9.25 -4.60
N THR A 37 -2.08 8.11 -4.23
CA THR A 37 -2.93 7.34 -5.15
C THR A 37 -4.17 8.11 -5.58
N LEU A 38 -4.78 8.89 -4.67
CA LEU A 38 -5.94 9.71 -4.99
C LEU A 38 -5.58 10.86 -5.95
N LEU A 39 -4.42 11.50 -5.77
CA LEU A 39 -3.89 12.49 -6.71
C LEU A 39 -3.64 11.89 -8.11
N VAL A 40 -2.99 10.74 -8.17
CA VAL A 40 -2.70 10.05 -9.43
C VAL A 40 -3.99 9.63 -10.14
N ALA A 41 -4.98 9.12 -9.40
CA ALA A 41 -6.27 8.74 -9.96
C ALA A 41 -7.02 9.94 -10.56
N VAL A 42 -7.02 11.09 -9.89
CA VAL A 42 -7.61 12.33 -10.42
C VAL A 42 -6.88 12.79 -11.68
N TYR A 43 -5.55 12.79 -11.66
CA TYR A 43 -4.75 13.18 -12.83
C TYR A 43 -5.04 12.29 -14.04
N LEU A 44 -4.99 10.96 -13.86
CA LEU A 44 -5.30 10.01 -14.92
C LEU A 44 -6.74 10.18 -15.43
N GLY A 45 -7.72 10.32 -14.53
CA GLY A 45 -9.11 10.54 -14.92
C GLY A 45 -9.31 11.81 -15.78
N ILE A 46 -8.63 12.91 -15.45
CA ILE A 46 -8.65 14.12 -16.28
C ILE A 46 -8.04 13.86 -17.66
N VAL A 47 -6.91 13.16 -17.71
CA VAL A 47 -6.21 12.83 -18.96
C VAL A 47 -7.07 11.91 -19.83
N ASP A 48 -7.71 10.90 -19.25
CA ASP A 48 -8.59 9.96 -19.95
C ASP A 48 -9.82 10.69 -20.53
N MET A 49 -10.41 11.63 -19.78
CA MET A 49 -11.51 12.47 -20.27
C MET A 49 -11.07 13.40 -21.41
N ALA A 50 -9.89 14.02 -21.28
CA ALA A 50 -9.33 14.89 -22.30
C ALA A 50 -9.03 14.11 -23.59
N LEU A 51 -8.41 12.93 -23.48
CA LEU A 51 -8.15 12.04 -24.60
C LEU A 51 -9.46 11.60 -25.26
N THR A 52 -10.44 11.12 -24.50
CA THR A 52 -11.73 10.67 -25.04
C THR A 52 -12.45 11.78 -25.80
N GLY A 53 -12.45 13.00 -25.27
CA GLY A 53 -13.07 14.16 -25.93
C GLY A 53 -12.33 14.61 -27.20
N ILE A 54 -11.01 14.43 -27.27
CA ILE A 54 -10.23 14.71 -28.49
C ILE A 54 -10.46 13.60 -29.51
N PHE A 55 -10.37 12.33 -29.11
CA PHE A 55 -10.59 11.18 -29.98
C PHE A 55 -11.99 11.19 -30.59
N SER A 56 -13.04 11.53 -29.81
CA SER A 56 -14.41 11.61 -30.34
C SER A 56 -14.59 12.72 -31.37
N ARG A 57 -13.80 13.80 -31.31
CA ARG A 57 -13.81 14.90 -32.29
C ARG A 57 -12.96 14.64 -33.54
N VAL A 58 -12.04 13.67 -33.48
CA VAL A 58 -11.14 13.34 -34.61
C VAL A 58 -11.67 12.16 -35.41
N ILE A 59 -12.36 11.20 -34.76
CA ILE A 59 -12.96 10.02 -35.42
C ILE A 59 -14.40 10.29 -35.91
N GLY A 60 -15.09 11.27 -35.34
CA GLY A 60 -16.36 11.80 -35.87
C GLY A 60 -16.12 13.02 -36.74
#